data_AF-A0A3B0UBR1-F1
#
_entry.id   AF-A0A3B0UBR1-F1
#
_cell.length_a   1.000
_cell.length_b   1.000
_cell.length_c   1.000
_cell.angle_alpha   90.00
_cell.angle_beta   90.00
_cell.angle_gamma   90.00
#
_symmetry.space_group_name_H-M   'P 1'
#
loop_
_entity.id
_entity.type
_entity.pdbx_description
1 polymer ?
#
loop_
_entity_poly.entity_id
_entity_poly.type
_entity_poly.pdbx_seq_one_letter_code
_entity_poly.pdbx_strand_id
1 'polypeptide(L)' 'RIPVLYEDPKAFDDTELEAKKYDERSLQIATELFYVFSKI' A
#
# COMPACT_ATOMS: atom_id res chain seq x y z
N ARG A 1 -14.97 -4.97 -7.75
CA ARG A 1 -13.51 -4.75 -7.65
C ARG A 1 -13.31 -3.26 -7.45
N ILE A 2 -12.65 -2.85 -6.38
CA ILE A 2 -12.21 -1.47 -6.19
C ILE A 2 -10.79 -1.42 -6.73
N PRO A 3 -10.52 -0.69 -7.83
CA PRO A 3 -9.18 -0.58 -8.37
C PRO A 3 -8.33 0.28 -7.42
N VAL A 4 -7.51 -0.37 -6.61
CA VAL A 4 -6.47 0.31 -5.82
C VAL A 4 -5.26 0.48 -6.74
N LEU A 5 -5.02 1.72 -7.19
CA LEU A 5 -3.83 2.07 -7.95
C LEU A 5 -2.70 2.32 -6.95
N TYR A 6 -1.93 1.27 -6.65
CA TYR A 6 -0.67 1.41 -5.95
C TYR A 6 0.49 1.01 -6.86
N GLU A 7 1.59 1.75 -6.73
CA GLU A 7 2.84 1.37 -7.36
C GLU A 7 3.47 0.26 -6.55
N ASP A 8 3.94 -0.78 -7.24
CA ASP A 8 4.57 -1.93 -6.60
C ASP A 8 5.85 -1.45 -5.85
N PRO A 9 5.92 -1.61 -4.50
CA PRO A 9 7.10 -1.22 -3.73
C PRO A 9 8.35 -2.02 -4.13
N LYS A 10 8.19 -3.10 -4.90
CA LYS A 10 9.28 -3.90 -5.47
C LYS A 10 10.27 -3.10 -6.33
N ALA A 11 9.87 -1.92 -6.81
CA ALA A 11 10.80 -0.98 -7.46
C ALA A 11 11.95 -0.52 -6.53
N PHE A 12 11.82 -0.72 -5.22
CA PHE A 12 12.80 -0.36 -4.19
C PHE A 12 13.47 -1.58 -3.55
N ASP A 13 13.23 -2.79 -4.07
CA ASP A 13 13.96 -3.98 -3.64
C ASP A 13 15.47 -3.74 -3.75
N ASP A 14 16.24 -4.29 -2.81
CA ASP A 14 17.71 -4.12 -2.69
C ASP A 14 18.18 -2.68 -2.36
N THR A 15 17.26 -1.80 -1.91
CA THR A 15 17.60 -0.46 -1.42
C THR A 15 17.34 -0.30 0.07
N GLU A 16 18.06 0.60 0.73
CA GLU A 16 17.79 0.95 2.15
C GLU A 16 16.37 1.52 2.37
N LEU A 17 15.70 1.95 1.30
CA LEU A 17 14.34 2.49 1.33
C LEU A 17 13.26 1.42 1.17
N GLU A 18 13.63 0.15 0.93
CA GLU A 18 12.71 -0.97 0.76
C GLU A 18 11.71 -1.05 1.91
N ALA A 19 12.19 -1.27 3.14
CA ALA A 19 11.34 -1.41 4.32
C ALA A 19 10.36 -0.23 4.48
N LYS A 20 10.85 1.00 4.30
CA LYS A 20 10.02 2.20 4.39
C LYS A 20 8.94 2.24 3.29
N LYS A 21 9.27 1.84 2.07
CA LYS A 21 8.34 1.83 0.95
C LYS A 21 7.30 0.72 1.10
N TYR A 22 7.69 -0.47 1.56
CA TYR A 22 6.75 -1.54 1.87
C TYR A 22 5.79 -1.17 3.01
N ASP A 23 6.27 -0.49 4.05
CA ASP A 23 5.42 0.02 5.14
C ASP A 23 4.43 1.09 4.65
N GLU A 24 4.90 2.08 3.87
CA GLU A 24 4.07 3.12 3.28
C GLU A 24 2.93 2.54 2.43
N ARG A 25 3.24 1.54 1.57
CA ARG A 25 2.24 0.89 0.71
C ARG A 25 1.27 0.01 1.50
N SER A 26 1.76 -0.71 2.50
CA SER A 26 0.91 -1.53 3.37
C SER A 26 -0.11 -0.66 4.13
N LEU A 27 0.32 0.51 4.62
CA LEU A 27 -0.57 1.47 5.29
C LEU A 27 -1.61 2.08 4.34
N GLN A 28 -1.21 2.40 3.10
CA GLN A 28 -2.11 2.91 2.08
C GLN A 28 -3.23 1.91 1.79
N ILE A 29 -2.87 0.64 1.54
CA ILE A 29 -3.82 -0.44 1.29
C ILE A 29 -4.74 -0.66 2.50
N ALA A 30 -4.17 -0.70 3.71
CA ALA A 30 -4.95 -0.88 4.94
C ALA A 30 -5.96 0.25 5.14
N THR A 31 -5.57 1.50 4.85
CA THR A 31 -6.45 2.68 4.96
C THR A 31 -7.58 2.63 3.95
N GLU A 32 -7.28 2.28 2.69
CA GLU A 32 -8.33 2.14 1.66
C GLU A 32 -9.30 1.02 2.00
N LEU A 33 -8.80 -0.15 2.44
CA LEU A 33 -9.65 -1.25 2.89
C LEU A 33 -10.52 -0.83 4.08
N PHE A 34 -9.94 -0.15 5.08
CA PHE A 34 -10.67 0.33 6.24
C PHE A 34 -11.81 1.29 5.84
N TYR A 35 -11.53 2.25 4.94
CA TYR A 35 -12.54 3.17 4.43
C TYR A 35 -13.67 2.43 3.69
N VAL A 36 -13.34 1.44 2.87
CA VAL A 36 -14.32 0.62 2.16
C VAL A 36 -15.20 -0.16 3.14
N PHE A 37 -14.62 -0.83 4.13
CA PHE A 37 -15.38 -1.54 5.16
C PHE A 37 -16.24 -0.61 6.01
N SER A 38 -15.76 0.61 6.29
CA SER A 38 -16.52 1.63 7.01
C SER A 38 -17.69 2.23 6.19
N LYS A 39 -17.71 2.02 4.87
CA LYS A 39 -18.76 2.52 3.97
C LYS A 39 -19.80 1.44 3.61
N ILE A 40 -19.69 0.25 4.21
CA ILE A 40 -20.69 -0.83 4.15
C ILE A 40 -21.77 -0.60 5.20
#